data_AF-A0A1H9PP84-F1
#
_entry.id   AF-A0A1H9PP84-F1
#
_cell.length_a   1.000
_cell.length_b   1.000
_cell.length_c   1.000
_cell.angle_alpha   90.00
_cell.angle_beta   90.00
_cell.angle_gamma   90.00
#
_symmetry.space_group_name_H-M   'P 1'
#
loop_
_entity.id
_entity.type
_entity.pdbx_description
1 polymer ?
#
loop_
_entity_poly.entity_id
_entity_poly.type
_entity_poly.pdbx_seq_one_letter_code
_entity_poly.pdbx_strand_id
1 'polypeptide(L)'
;MRKEKHFSKNHRHSVIILLFSSFMIFMYAMGIYDLLMMLSHNSSYYQVHGYGQSVVAYFTNYPFPFLILWIANLMTGVLAPIFLLLLKKKNIAKKMALISTIADAILLLGTFLLKNRLAVLGPTIARFDLFILFLTFSYYLFCLKIRDK
;
A
#
# COMPACT_ATOMS: atom_id res chain seq x y z
N MET A 1 -25.78 5.38 32.32
CA MET A 1 -26.10 5.92 30.96
C MET A 1 -25.05 6.84 30.31
N ARG A 2 -24.65 8.02 30.82
CA ARG A 2 -23.70 8.92 30.10
C ARG A 2 -22.26 8.38 30.01
N LYS A 3 -21.77 7.69 31.06
CA LYS A 3 -20.43 7.06 31.10
C LYS A 3 -20.31 5.81 30.22
N GLU A 4 -21.34 4.96 30.16
CA GLU A 4 -21.35 3.74 29.33
C GLU A 4 -21.34 4.05 27.83
N LYS A 5 -22.12 5.06 27.40
CA LYS A 5 -22.09 5.53 26.01
C LYS A 5 -20.70 6.09 25.61
N HIS A 6 -20.01 6.73 26.55
CA HIS A 6 -18.67 7.28 26.30
C HIS A 6 -17.58 6.18 26.26
N PHE A 7 -17.69 5.16 27.10
CA PHE A 7 -16.79 4.00 27.13
C PHE A 7 -16.95 3.13 25.86
N SER A 8 -18.18 2.81 25.48
CA SER A 8 -18.51 2.06 24.27
C SER A 8 -18.01 2.75 22.99
N LYS A 9 -18.19 4.07 22.88
CA LYS A 9 -17.72 4.85 21.73
C LYS A 9 -16.19 4.83 21.63
N ASN A 10 -15.48 4.99 22.74
CA ASN A 10 -14.01 5.03 22.75
C ASN A 10 -13.41 3.65 22.41
N HIS A 11 -14.01 2.57 22.89
CA HIS A 11 -13.58 1.20 22.58
C HIS A 11 -13.74 0.87 21.09
N ARG A 12 -14.91 1.21 20.49
CA ARG A 12 -15.16 0.98 19.05
C ARG A 12 -14.15 1.70 18.14
N HIS A 13 -13.76 2.93 18.48
CA HIS A 13 -12.76 3.68 17.70
C HIS A 13 -11.38 3.02 17.76
N SER A 14 -10.97 2.56 18.94
CA SER A 14 -9.69 1.86 19.10
C SER A 14 -9.62 0.55 18.32
N VAL A 15 -10.73 -0.22 18.29
CA VAL A 15 -10.81 -1.47 17.52
C VAL A 15 -10.74 -1.19 16.01
N ILE A 16 -11.43 -0.16 15.51
CA ILE A 16 -11.37 0.21 14.08
C ILE A 16 -9.94 0.62 13.68
N ILE A 17 -9.27 1.44 14.50
CA ILE A 17 -7.88 1.81 14.26
C ILE A 17 -6.99 0.57 14.21
N LEU A 18 -7.15 -0.34 15.18
CA LEU A 18 -6.37 -1.58 15.21
C LEU A 18 -6.59 -2.41 13.94
N LEU A 19 -7.83 -2.72 13.60
CA LEU A 19 -8.16 -3.58 12.46
C LEU A 19 -7.68 -2.97 11.15
N PHE A 20 -7.95 -1.69 10.91
CA PHE A 20 -7.58 -1.06 9.65
C PHE A 20 -6.05 -0.94 9.52
N SER A 21 -5.36 -0.51 10.59
CA SER A 21 -3.90 -0.41 10.56
C SER A 21 -3.22 -1.78 10.45
N SER A 22 -3.71 -2.82 11.14
CA SER A 22 -3.20 -4.18 10.99
C SER A 22 -3.40 -4.72 9.56
N PHE A 23 -4.56 -4.45 8.97
CA PHE A 23 -4.82 -4.79 7.57
C PHE A 23 -3.86 -4.08 6.61
N MET A 24 -3.61 -2.79 6.81
CA MET A 24 -2.63 -2.04 6.00
C MET A 24 -1.22 -2.60 6.14
N ILE A 25 -0.78 -2.97 7.34
CA ILE A 25 0.53 -3.61 7.56
C ILE A 25 0.61 -4.92 6.76
N PHE A 26 -0.42 -5.76 6.86
CA PHE A 26 -0.47 -7.03 6.13
C PHE A 26 -0.41 -6.82 4.61
N MET A 27 -1.26 -5.94 4.07
CA MET A 27 -1.30 -5.62 2.64
C MET A 27 0.06 -5.15 2.11
N TYR A 28 0.71 -4.24 2.83
CA TYR A 28 2.00 -3.71 2.41
C TYR A 28 3.16 -4.69 2.62
N ALA A 29 3.07 -5.60 3.60
CA ALA A 29 4.02 -6.70 3.73
C ALA A 29 3.95 -7.65 2.53
N MET A 30 2.74 -7.95 2.03
CA MET A 30 2.56 -8.70 0.78
C MET A 30 3.14 -7.93 -0.41
N GLY A 31 2.95 -6.62 -0.49
CA GLY A 31 3.56 -5.80 -1.54
C GLY A 31 5.11 -5.81 -1.53
N ILE A 32 5.73 -5.88 -0.34
CA ILE A 32 7.19 -6.05 -0.21
C ILE A 32 7.61 -7.44 -0.67
N TYR A 33 6.87 -8.47 -0.29
CA TYR A 33 7.11 -9.84 -0.76
C TYR A 33 7.05 -9.92 -2.29
N ASP A 34 6.02 -9.31 -2.91
CA ASP A 34 5.88 -9.24 -4.35
C ASP A 34 7.07 -8.53 -5.00
N LEU A 35 7.47 -7.36 -4.48
CA LEU A 35 8.65 -6.65 -4.97
C LEU A 35 9.88 -7.56 -5.03
N LEU A 36 10.16 -8.28 -3.93
CA LEU A 36 11.31 -9.17 -3.84
C LEU A 36 11.20 -10.34 -4.82
N MET A 37 10.02 -10.96 -4.94
CA MET A 37 9.81 -12.08 -5.86
C MET A 37 9.89 -11.67 -7.32
N MET A 38 9.38 -10.49 -7.67
CA MET A 38 9.45 -9.96 -9.03
C MET A 38 10.88 -9.58 -9.41
N LEU A 39 11.62 -8.90 -8.54
CA LEU A 39 13.00 -8.45 -8.83
C LEU A 39 14.04 -9.56 -8.73
N SER A 40 13.80 -10.61 -7.95
CA SER A 40 14.65 -11.80 -7.91
C SER A 40 14.37 -12.79 -9.05
N HIS A 41 13.36 -12.52 -9.89
CA HIS A 41 12.90 -13.43 -10.93
C HIS A 41 12.63 -14.85 -10.42
N ASN A 42 11.94 -14.93 -9.27
CA ASN A 42 11.61 -16.22 -8.68
C ASN A 42 10.68 -17.03 -9.60
N SER A 43 11.20 -18.13 -10.15
CA SER A 43 10.51 -18.96 -11.13
C SER A 43 9.25 -19.62 -10.57
N SER A 44 9.29 -20.08 -9.32
CA SER A 44 8.13 -20.68 -8.64
C SER A 44 7.01 -19.66 -8.46
N TYR A 45 7.36 -18.44 -8.03
CA TYR A 45 6.39 -17.35 -7.88
C TYR A 45 5.71 -17.01 -9.21
N TYR A 46 6.48 -16.93 -10.30
CA TYR A 46 5.93 -16.66 -11.64
C TYR A 46 5.02 -17.78 -12.13
N GLN A 47 5.40 -19.05 -11.92
CA GLN A 47 4.59 -20.19 -12.30
C GLN A 47 3.25 -20.23 -11.55
N VAL A 48 3.28 -20.04 -10.22
CA VAL A 48 2.07 -20.03 -9.37
C VAL A 48 1.09 -18.95 -9.78
N HIS A 49 1.59 -17.78 -10.21
CA HIS A 49 0.75 -16.65 -10.63
C HIS A 49 0.45 -16.64 -12.14
N GLY A 50 0.91 -17.65 -12.89
CA GLY A 50 0.70 -17.73 -14.33
C GLY A 50 1.39 -16.62 -15.13
N TYR A 51 2.49 -16.05 -14.61
CA TYR A 51 3.24 -14.99 -15.29
C TYR A 51 4.08 -15.55 -16.42
N GLY A 52 3.83 -15.03 -17.63
CA GLY A 52 4.56 -15.38 -18.84
C GLY A 52 5.85 -14.58 -19.04
N GLN A 53 6.52 -14.83 -20.16
CA GLN A 53 7.79 -14.18 -20.51
C GLN A 53 7.69 -12.65 -20.61
N SER A 54 6.53 -12.10 -21.00
CA SER A 54 6.30 -10.65 -21.05
C SER A 54 6.46 -9.99 -19.67
N VAL A 55 5.99 -10.66 -18.61
CA VAL A 55 6.11 -10.18 -17.23
C VAL A 55 7.56 -10.27 -16.76
N VAL A 56 8.24 -11.38 -17.05
CA VAL A 56 9.68 -11.55 -16.76
C VAL A 56 10.47 -10.38 -17.36
N ALA A 57 10.33 -10.17 -18.68
CA ALA A 57 11.04 -9.14 -19.42
C ALA A 57 10.73 -7.73 -18.90
N TYR A 58 9.50 -7.49 -18.46
CA TYR A 58 9.08 -6.20 -17.89
C TYR A 58 9.85 -5.83 -16.62
N PHE A 59 10.21 -6.82 -15.79
CA PHE A 59 10.93 -6.62 -14.53
C PHE A 59 12.46 -6.78 -14.64
N THR A 60 13.00 -7.45 -15.66
CA THR A 60 14.45 -7.66 -15.81
C THR A 60 15.24 -6.35 -15.91
N ASN A 61 14.70 -5.36 -16.62
CA ASN A 61 15.27 -4.02 -16.71
C ASN A 61 14.27 -2.99 -16.18
N TYR A 62 13.80 -3.20 -14.96
CA TYR A 62 12.82 -2.30 -14.36
C TYR A 62 13.44 -0.90 -14.13
N PRO A 63 12.86 0.19 -14.67
CA PRO A 63 13.44 1.51 -14.60
C PRO A 63 13.63 1.97 -13.15
N PHE A 64 14.83 2.46 -12.86
CA PHE A 64 15.20 2.91 -11.52
C PHE A 64 14.26 3.97 -10.91
N PRO A 65 13.75 4.98 -11.67
CA PRO A 65 12.78 5.94 -11.10
C PRO A 65 11.49 5.28 -10.61
N PHE A 66 10.97 4.29 -11.34
CA PHE A 66 9.77 3.55 -10.93
C PHE A 66 10.06 2.62 -9.75
N LEU A 67 11.26 2.06 -9.66
CA LEU A 67 11.67 1.27 -8.51
C LEU A 67 11.70 2.12 -7.23
N ILE A 68 12.25 3.34 -7.30
CA ILE A 68 12.25 4.28 -6.16
C ILE A 68 10.81 4.57 -5.71
N LEU A 69 9.91 4.87 -6.65
CA LEU A 69 8.52 5.14 -6.32
C LEU A 69 7.83 3.93 -5.68
N TRP A 70 8.11 2.72 -6.18
CA TRP A 70 7.55 1.49 -5.61
C TRP A 70 8.06 1.25 -4.18
N ILE A 71 9.36 1.37 -3.94
CA ILE A 71 9.95 1.25 -2.60
C ILE A 71 9.41 2.34 -1.67
N ALA A 72 9.33 3.59 -2.13
CA ALA A 72 8.80 4.69 -1.34
C ALA A 72 7.35 4.45 -0.94
N ASN A 73 6.51 3.98 -1.88
CA ASN A 73 5.14 3.57 -1.60
C ASN A 73 5.10 2.49 -0.50
N LEU A 74 5.84 1.38 -0.69
CA LEU A 74 5.81 0.26 0.24
C LEU A 74 6.32 0.62 1.63
N MET A 75 7.47 1.30 1.72
CA MET A 75 8.06 1.68 3.00
C MET A 75 7.16 2.63 3.77
N THR A 76 6.67 3.69 3.13
CA THR A 76 5.80 4.66 3.80
C THR A 76 4.41 4.11 4.08
N GLY A 77 3.93 3.17 3.25
CA GLY A 77 2.68 2.44 3.43
C GLY A 77 2.69 1.51 4.64
N VAL A 78 3.79 0.80 4.91
CA VAL A 78 3.99 0.02 6.16
C VAL A 78 4.19 0.94 7.37
N LEU A 79 5.01 1.99 7.22
CA LEU A 79 5.35 2.86 8.34
C LEU A 79 4.14 3.66 8.84
N ALA A 80 3.24 4.11 7.97
CA ALA A 80 2.06 4.87 8.37
C ALA A 80 1.21 4.20 9.49
N PRO A 81 0.76 2.94 9.34
CA PRO A 81 0.07 2.22 10.40
C PRO A 81 0.93 1.89 11.62
N ILE A 82 2.23 1.66 11.47
CA ILE A 82 3.12 1.46 12.62
C ILE A 82 3.21 2.74 13.47
N PHE A 83 3.43 3.90 12.84
CA PHE A 83 3.46 5.19 13.53
C PHE A 83 2.13 5.51 14.21
N LEU A 84 1.01 5.12 13.60
CA LEU A 84 -0.33 5.32 14.18
C LEU A 84 -0.61 4.38 15.36
N LEU A 85 -0.31 3.08 15.23
CA LEU A 85 -0.61 2.06 16.24
C LEU A 85 0.35 2.06 17.40
N LEU A 86 1.65 1.99 17.12
CA LEU A 86 2.67 1.71 18.14
C LEU A 86 3.19 3.01 18.76
N LEU A 87 3.44 4.01 17.90
CA LEU A 87 4.09 5.25 18.33
C LEU A 87 3.10 6.38 18.62
N LYS A 88 1.82 6.19 18.29
CA LYS A 88 0.74 7.18 18.42
C LYS A 88 1.06 8.55 17.79
N LYS A 89 1.99 8.58 16.82
CA LYS A 89 2.45 9.80 16.13
C LYS A 89 1.59 10.08 14.90
N LYS A 90 0.36 10.56 15.12
CA LYS A 90 -0.66 10.78 14.08
C LYS A 90 -0.18 11.70 12.94
N ASN A 91 0.52 12.79 13.27
CA ASN A 91 1.03 13.72 12.25
C ASN A 91 2.07 13.08 11.32
N ILE A 92 2.89 12.16 11.83
CA ILE A 92 3.83 11.39 11.01
C ILE A 92 3.08 10.35 10.18
N ALA A 93 2.17 9.59 10.81
CA ALA A 93 1.35 8.60 10.11
C ALA A 93 0.61 9.19 8.90
N LYS A 94 0.01 10.38 9.08
CA LYS A 94 -0.64 11.15 8.00
C LYS A 94 0.31 11.47 6.86
N LYS A 95 1.51 12.00 7.18
CA LYS A 95 2.51 12.34 6.15
C LYS A 95 2.98 11.09 5.40
N MET A 96 3.21 9.98 6.11
CA MET A 96 3.62 8.71 5.50
C MET A 96 2.54 8.14 4.58
N ALA A 97 1.27 8.14 5.01
CA ALA A 97 0.16 7.69 4.17
C ALA A 97 0.00 8.56 2.91
N LEU A 98 0.22 9.88 3.02
CA LEU A 98 0.18 10.78 1.88
C LEU A 98 1.34 10.53 0.90
N ILE A 99 2.56 10.39 1.40
CA ILE A 99 3.74 10.06 0.56
C ILE A 99 3.49 8.74 -0.17
N SER A 100 2.99 7.73 0.54
CA SER A 100 2.65 6.42 -0.01
C SER A 100 1.63 6.54 -1.16
N THR A 101 0.54 7.28 -0.93
CA THR A 101 -0.50 7.55 -1.94
C THR A 101 0.07 8.25 -3.18
N ILE A 102 0.86 9.30 -2.99
CA ILE A 102 1.43 10.08 -4.10
C ILE A 102 2.43 9.23 -4.89
N ALA A 103 3.31 8.50 -4.19
CA ALA A 103 4.29 7.63 -4.83
C ALA A 103 3.59 6.55 -5.68
N ASP A 104 2.54 5.93 -5.14
CA ASP A 104 1.75 4.93 -5.87
C ASP A 104 1.02 5.53 -7.07
N ALA A 105 0.37 6.69 -6.91
CA ALA A 105 -0.31 7.36 -8.00
C ALA A 105 0.64 7.70 -9.16
N ILE A 106 1.81 8.27 -8.86
CA ILE A 106 2.83 8.59 -9.87
C ILE A 106 3.36 7.30 -10.51
N LEU A 107 3.61 6.26 -9.71
CA LEU A 107 4.07 4.96 -10.22
C LEU A 107 3.07 4.35 -11.20
N LEU A 108 1.79 4.29 -10.84
CA LEU A 108 0.75 3.71 -11.69
C LEU A 108 0.58 4.52 -12.96
N LEU A 109 0.45 5.86 -12.85
CA LEU A 109 0.35 6.71 -14.03
C LEU A 109 1.57 6.54 -14.96
N GLY A 110 2.77 6.58 -14.41
CA GLY A 110 4.01 6.43 -15.20
C GLY A 110 4.12 5.06 -15.86
N THR A 111 3.79 3.98 -15.16
CA THR A 111 3.92 2.62 -15.70
C THR A 111 2.80 2.26 -16.68
N PHE A 112 1.58 2.78 -16.50
CA PHE A 112 0.52 2.63 -17.50
C PHE A 112 0.85 3.39 -18.78
N LEU A 113 1.32 4.64 -18.68
CA LEU A 113 1.60 5.48 -19.85
C LEU A 113 2.89 5.10 -20.58
N LEU A 114 3.96 4.80 -19.85
CA LEU A 114 5.31 4.66 -20.44
C LEU A 114 5.77 3.20 -20.59
N LYS A 115 5.20 2.25 -19.82
CA LYS A 115 5.64 0.84 -19.81
C LYS A 115 4.54 -0.13 -20.27
N ASN A 116 3.40 0.38 -20.72
CA ASN A 116 2.25 -0.42 -21.17
C ASN A 116 1.85 -1.52 -20.16
N ARG A 117 1.87 -1.16 -18.87
CA ARG A 117 1.63 -2.09 -17.73
C ARG A 117 0.34 -2.90 -17.89
N LEU A 118 -0.71 -2.28 -18.44
CA LEU A 118 -2.01 -2.94 -18.64
C LEU A 118 -1.92 -4.12 -19.62
N ALA A 119 -1.16 -4.00 -20.71
CA ALA A 119 -0.99 -5.08 -21.67
C ALA A 119 -0.10 -6.21 -21.12
N VAL A 120 0.87 -5.88 -20.27
CA VAL A 120 1.82 -6.85 -19.72
C VAL A 120 1.26 -7.63 -18.53
N LEU A 121 0.67 -6.92 -17.56
CA LEU A 121 0.16 -7.51 -16.31
C LEU A 121 -1.34 -7.85 -16.40
N GLY A 122 -2.03 -7.33 -17.41
CA GLY A 122 -3.44 -7.58 -17.62
C GLY A 122 -4.37 -6.73 -16.74
N PRO A 123 -5.68 -6.77 -17.03
CA PRO A 123 -6.68 -5.94 -16.37
C PRO A 123 -6.96 -6.34 -14.92
N THR A 124 -6.70 -7.59 -14.54
CA THR A 124 -6.91 -8.04 -13.16
C THR A 124 -5.91 -7.39 -12.22
N ILE A 125 -4.62 -7.37 -12.58
CA ILE A 125 -3.58 -6.71 -11.78
C ILE A 125 -3.80 -5.20 -11.77
N ALA A 126 -4.14 -4.61 -12.91
CA ALA A 126 -4.44 -3.17 -12.98
C ALA A 126 -5.59 -2.76 -12.04
N ARG A 127 -6.64 -3.58 -11.90
CA ARG A 127 -7.71 -3.33 -10.92
C ARG A 127 -7.22 -3.44 -9.49
N PHE A 128 -6.34 -4.40 -9.20
CA PHE A 128 -5.76 -4.57 -7.88
C PHE A 128 -4.82 -3.41 -7.51
N ASP A 129 -4.04 -2.92 -8.47
CA ASP A 129 -3.21 -1.71 -8.33
C ASP A 129 -4.08 -0.50 -7.92
N LEU A 130 -5.21 -0.27 -8.63
CA LEU A 130 -6.14 0.82 -8.29
C LEU A 130 -6.81 0.63 -6.93
N PHE A 131 -7.07 -0.62 -6.54
CA PHE A 131 -7.61 -0.95 -5.23
C PHE A 131 -6.60 -0.59 -4.11
N ILE A 132 -5.32 -0.89 -4.29
CA ILE A 132 -4.26 -0.49 -3.35
C ILE A 132 -4.20 1.04 -3.24
N LEU A 133 -4.17 1.76 -4.38
CA LEU A 133 -4.17 3.21 -4.38
C LEU A 133 -5.36 3.79 -3.61
N PHE A 134 -6.56 3.26 -3.88
CA PHE A 134 -7.78 3.66 -3.18
C PHE A 134 -7.71 3.39 -1.67
N LEU A 135 -7.22 2.21 -1.27
CA LEU A 135 -7.06 1.84 0.14
C LEU A 135 -6.08 2.77 0.85
N THR A 136 -4.93 3.04 0.25
CA THR A 136 -3.90 3.90 0.85
C THR A 136 -4.37 5.35 0.96
N PHE A 137 -5.08 5.86 -0.04
CA PHE A 137 -5.73 7.16 0.05
C PHE A 137 -6.81 7.19 1.13
N SER A 138 -7.64 6.14 1.23
CA SER A 138 -8.63 6.00 2.29
C SER A 138 -7.99 5.96 3.67
N TYR A 139 -6.82 5.34 3.80
CA TYR A 139 -6.05 5.31 5.03
C TYR A 139 -5.47 6.69 5.40
N TYR A 140 -5.04 7.47 4.41
CA TYR A 140 -4.68 8.88 4.61
C TYR A 140 -5.86 9.70 5.13
N LEU A 141 -7.04 9.58 4.52
CA LEU A 141 -8.26 10.24 4.99
C LEU A 141 -8.66 9.78 6.40
N PHE A 142 -8.45 8.50 6.70
CA PHE A 142 -8.65 7.95 8.03
C PHE A 142 -7.72 8.60 9.06
N CYS A 143 -6.44 8.74 8.74
CA CYS A 143 -5.48 9.44 9.59
C CYS A 143 -5.85 10.91 9.82
N LEU A 144 -6.44 11.60 8.83
CA LEU A 144 -6.94 12.96 8.97
C LEU A 144 -8.12 13.09 9.95
N LYS A 145 -9.03 12.10 9.94
CA LYS A 145 -10.23 12.11 10.80
C LYS A 145 -9.93 11.77 12.26
N ILE A 146 -8.81 11.13 12.55
CA ILE A 146 -8.37 10.86 13.92
C ILE A 146 -7.92 12.19 14.55
N ARG A 147 -8.82 12.80 15.32
CA ARG A 147 -8.60 14.08 16.00
C ARG A 147 -7.36 14.00 16.90
N ASP A 148 -6.45 14.97 16.78
CA ASP A 148 -5.47 15.25 17.83
C ASP A 148 -6.26 15.71 19.07
N LYS A 149 -6.02 15.04 20.20
CA LYS A 149 -6.57 15.47 21.49
C LYS A 149 -5.63 16.50 22.07
#